data_AF-A0A8C8DCT1-F1
#
_entry.id   AF-A0A8C8DCT1-F1
#
_cell.length_a   1.000
_cell.length_b   1.000
_cell.length_c   1.000
_cell.angle_alpha   90.00
_cell.angle_beta   90.00
_cell.angle_gamma   90.00
#
_symmetry.space_group_name_H-M   'P 1'
#
loop_
_entity.id
_entity.type
_entity.pdbx_description
1 polymer ?
#
loop_
_entity_poly.entity_id
_entity_poly.type
_entity_poly.pdbx_seq_one_letter_code
_entity_poly.pdbx_strand_id
1 'polypeptide(L)'
;MVGWSVGWLVRWLVRWLTSCFYILGLKRNFNDKADRVTFRSKQNVDYSFLVQFCTGRSLHYLQLEDDVSCSHHFLSAIRGHVQQMEVPWATLEFSALGYIGKLYHSEHLPLLSRFLFLFYQEMPCDFLFSHFRVLLTQSEVIRFTPSLFQHTGSYSSFLGTFNKLKDDDYEDLYTNPAADVYSDIPVYKEHVAAMAWSPGTGTFFWGRSPSSGNHLTVTFKHPVVVTSITVVTGSAEGRDRLASATVELGLHPVTEKTGSGTTCQEFYNVGICREAGWT
;
A
#
# COMPACT_ATOMS: atom_id res chain seq x y z
N MET A 1 -13.41 -19.50 -12.68
CA MET A 1 -14.03 -18.16 -12.62
C MET A 1 -14.08 -17.78 -11.14
N VAL A 2 -13.07 -17.05 -10.64
CA VAL A 2 -12.88 -16.80 -9.19
C VAL A 2 -13.36 -15.39 -8.90
N GLY A 3 -14.62 -15.27 -8.50
CA GLY A 3 -15.21 -14.00 -8.08
C GLY A 3 -14.65 -13.60 -6.73
N TRP A 4 -13.99 -12.44 -6.68
CA TRP A 4 -13.75 -11.73 -5.42
C TRP A 4 -14.89 -10.75 -5.22
N SER A 5 -15.50 -10.76 -4.05
CA SER A 5 -16.33 -9.63 -3.61
C SER A 5 -15.37 -8.57 -3.07
N VAL A 6 -15.03 -7.59 -3.90
CA VAL A 6 -14.35 -6.37 -3.41
C VAL A 6 -15.38 -5.59 -2.59
N GLY A 7 -15.08 -5.36 -1.31
CA GLY A 7 -16.00 -4.90 -0.26
C GLY A 7 -16.60 -3.49 -0.42
N TRP A 8 -16.52 -2.86 -1.59
CA TRP A 8 -17.08 -1.53 -1.84
C TRP A 8 -18.61 -1.48 -1.65
N LEU A 9 -19.32 -2.54 -2.05
CA LEU A 9 -20.79 -2.60 -1.91
C LEU A 9 -21.24 -2.86 -0.46
N VAL A 10 -20.38 -3.45 0.37
CA VAL A 10 -20.74 -3.94 1.72
C VAL A 10 -20.77 -2.81 2.74
N ARG A 11 -19.94 -1.77 2.55
CA ARG A 11 -19.86 -0.64 3.49
C ARG A 11 -21.11 0.24 3.47
N TRP A 12 -21.78 0.42 2.32
CA TRP A 12 -23.07 1.13 2.29
C TRP A 12 -24.15 0.38 3.07
N LEU A 13 -24.18 -0.96 2.98
CA LEU A 13 -25.14 -1.78 3.71
C LEU A 13 -24.88 -1.79 5.23
N VAL A 14 -23.60 -1.92 5.65
CA VAL A 14 -23.23 -1.95 7.07
C VAL A 14 -23.33 -0.57 7.71
N ARG A 15 -22.89 0.50 7.02
CA ARG A 15 -23.05 1.87 7.52
C ARG A 15 -24.54 2.24 7.64
N TRP A 16 -25.41 1.77 6.75
CA TRP A 16 -26.86 1.98 6.86
C TRP A 16 -27.49 1.17 8.01
N LEU A 17 -27.06 -0.08 8.23
CA LEU A 17 -27.56 -0.91 9.33
C LEU A 17 -27.03 -0.50 10.72
N THR A 18 -25.84 0.10 10.83
CA THR A 18 -25.21 0.42 12.12
C THR A 18 -25.07 1.91 12.44
N SER A 19 -25.43 2.82 11.52
CA SER A 19 -25.44 4.27 11.81
C SER A 19 -26.51 4.70 12.82
N CYS A 20 -27.45 3.82 13.17
CA CYS A 20 -28.53 4.11 14.13
C CYS A 20 -28.42 3.35 15.46
N PHE A 21 -27.36 2.56 15.69
CA PHE A 21 -27.19 1.82 16.94
C PHE A 21 -26.28 2.59 17.92
N TYR A 22 -26.90 3.29 18.87
CA TYR A 22 -26.21 3.78 20.06
C TYR A 22 -26.11 2.64 21.07
N ILE A 23 -24.89 2.16 21.32
CA ILE A 23 -24.65 1.13 22.33
C ILE A 23 -24.51 1.82 23.70
N LEU A 24 -25.48 1.60 24.57
CA LEU A 24 -25.53 2.19 25.91
C LEU A 24 -25.02 1.21 26.98
N GLY A 25 -24.65 1.75 28.15
CA GLY A 25 -24.25 0.92 29.29
C GLY A 25 -22.89 0.24 29.16
N LEU A 26 -22.00 0.79 28.32
CA LEU A 26 -20.68 0.19 28.06
C LEU A 26 -19.77 0.22 29.30
N LYS A 27 -19.10 -0.91 29.54
CA LYS A 27 -18.04 -1.04 30.55
C LYS A 27 -16.87 -0.11 30.23
N ARG A 28 -16.36 0.60 31.25
CA ARG A 28 -15.15 1.42 31.14
C ARG A 28 -13.91 0.59 31.42
N ASN A 29 -13.03 0.49 30.43
CA ASN A 29 -11.70 -0.14 30.51
C ASN A 29 -10.64 0.83 29.94
N PHE A 30 -9.35 0.52 30.14
CA PHE A 30 -8.20 1.26 29.57
C PHE A 30 -8.11 2.75 29.91
N ASN A 31 -8.85 3.20 30.94
CA ASN A 31 -8.97 4.62 31.31
C ASN A 31 -9.42 5.53 30.15
N ASP A 32 -10.17 4.96 29.20
CA ASP A 32 -10.71 5.68 28.05
C ASP A 32 -11.87 6.59 28.46
N LYS A 33 -11.96 7.75 27.80
CA LYS A 33 -13.15 8.61 27.87
C LYS A 33 -14.37 7.87 27.28
N ALA A 34 -15.57 8.23 27.74
CA ALA A 34 -16.80 7.51 27.41
C ALA A 34 -17.10 7.48 25.89
N ASP A 35 -16.82 8.58 25.19
CA ASP A 35 -16.88 8.70 23.74
C ASP A 35 -15.93 7.71 23.04
N ARG A 36 -14.68 7.57 23.51
CA ARG A 36 -13.72 6.62 22.96
C ARG A 36 -14.14 5.17 23.21
N VAL A 37 -14.68 4.87 24.39
CA VAL A 37 -15.25 3.55 24.71
C VAL A 37 -16.39 3.22 23.75
N THR A 38 -17.32 4.16 23.53
CA THR A 38 -18.42 3.99 22.57
C THR A 38 -17.91 3.76 21.16
N PHE A 39 -16.94 4.56 20.71
CA PHE A 39 -16.35 4.44 19.38
C PHE A 39 -15.70 3.07 19.15
N ARG A 40 -14.77 2.65 20.02
CA ARG A 40 -14.07 1.36 19.86
C ARG A 40 -15.02 0.17 19.98
N SER A 41 -16.04 0.28 20.84
CA SER A 41 -17.04 -0.77 21.02
C SER A 41 -17.94 -0.91 19.79
N LYS A 42 -18.36 0.22 19.23
CA LYS A 42 -19.12 0.24 17.97
C LYS A 42 -18.28 -0.34 16.83
N GLN A 43 -17.01 0.02 16.73
CA GLN A 43 -16.10 -0.47 15.70
C GLN A 43 -15.96 -2.00 15.74
N ASN A 44 -15.82 -2.59 16.93
CA ASN A 44 -15.82 -4.05 17.12
C ASN A 44 -17.12 -4.70 16.60
N VAL A 45 -18.26 -4.11 16.92
CA VAL A 45 -19.57 -4.61 16.47
C VAL A 45 -19.71 -4.49 14.95
N ASP A 46 -19.34 -3.35 14.38
CA ASP A 46 -19.37 -3.12 12.93
C ASP A 46 -18.51 -4.15 12.18
N TYR A 47 -17.28 -4.38 12.66
CA TYR A 47 -16.40 -5.40 12.07
C TYR A 47 -16.91 -6.82 12.28
N SER A 48 -17.50 -7.13 13.43
CA SER A 48 -18.15 -8.42 13.64
C SER A 48 -19.20 -8.70 12.55
N PHE A 49 -20.10 -7.75 12.28
CA PHE A 49 -21.13 -7.91 11.25
C PHE A 49 -20.53 -7.99 9.84
N LEU A 50 -19.52 -7.16 9.55
CA LEU A 50 -18.81 -7.18 8.27
C LEU A 50 -18.14 -8.53 8.01
N VAL A 51 -17.40 -9.05 8.99
CA VAL A 51 -16.69 -10.34 8.92
C VAL A 51 -17.71 -11.48 8.76
N GLN A 52 -18.80 -11.47 9.53
CA GLN A 52 -19.86 -12.46 9.39
C GLN A 52 -20.47 -12.45 7.99
N PHE A 53 -20.75 -11.25 7.46
CA PHE A 53 -21.31 -11.11 6.12
C PHE A 53 -20.39 -11.70 5.04
N CYS A 54 -19.08 -11.59 5.21
CA CYS A 54 -18.07 -12.10 4.28
C CYS A 54 -17.86 -13.62 4.36
N THR A 55 -18.38 -14.30 5.37
CA THR A 55 -18.24 -15.75 5.55
C THR A 55 -18.69 -16.53 4.31
N GLY A 56 -17.82 -17.43 3.82
CA GLY A 56 -18.14 -18.33 2.72
C GLY A 56 -18.22 -17.69 1.33
N ARG A 57 -17.85 -16.41 1.19
CA ARG A 57 -17.90 -15.68 -0.10
C ARG A 57 -16.61 -15.76 -0.93
N SER A 58 -15.50 -16.08 -0.29
CA SER A 58 -14.16 -16.20 -0.88
C SER A 58 -13.35 -17.23 -0.10
N LEU A 59 -12.16 -17.61 -0.61
CA LEU A 59 -11.20 -18.47 0.10
C LEU A 59 -10.51 -17.73 1.25
N HIS A 60 -10.22 -16.44 1.04
CA HIS A 60 -9.55 -15.58 2.00
C HIS A 60 -10.29 -14.26 2.18
N TYR A 61 -10.15 -13.67 3.35
CA TYR A 61 -10.68 -12.35 3.71
C TYR A 61 -9.53 -11.42 4.09
N LEU A 62 -9.51 -10.24 3.49
CA LEU A 62 -8.52 -9.20 3.76
C LEU A 62 -9.21 -8.02 4.46
N GLN A 63 -8.78 -7.71 5.69
CA GLN A 63 -9.27 -6.57 6.46
C GLN A 63 -8.56 -5.29 6.00
N LEU A 64 -9.33 -4.28 5.58
CA LEU A 64 -8.86 -2.97 5.17
C LEU A 64 -9.75 -1.86 5.75
N GLU A 65 -9.25 -0.62 5.73
CA GLU A 65 -10.02 0.61 5.97
C GLU A 65 -10.33 1.34 4.65
N ASP A 66 -11.09 2.42 4.74
CA ASP A 66 -11.50 3.24 3.59
C ASP A 66 -10.45 4.26 3.13
N ASP A 67 -9.50 4.59 3.98
CA ASP A 67 -8.44 5.57 3.76
C ASP A 67 -7.08 4.90 3.71
N VAL A 68 -6.98 3.84 2.89
CA VAL A 68 -5.77 3.06 2.69
C VAL A 68 -5.29 3.21 1.24
N SER A 69 -4.03 3.63 1.06
CA SER A 69 -3.30 3.44 -0.20
C SER A 69 -2.75 2.02 -0.25
N CYS A 70 -2.82 1.42 -1.45
CA CYS A 70 -2.34 0.07 -1.69
C CYS A 70 -1.19 0.13 -2.71
N SER A 71 -0.17 -0.72 -2.53
CA SER A 71 0.87 -0.90 -3.54
C SER A 71 0.27 -1.41 -4.86
N HIS A 72 0.82 -0.98 -6.00
CA HIS A 72 0.29 -1.32 -7.33
C HIS A 72 0.03 -2.81 -7.58
N HIS A 73 0.86 -3.70 -7.02
CA HIS A 73 0.79 -5.15 -7.22
C HIS A 73 0.31 -5.94 -5.99
N PHE A 74 -0.35 -5.28 -5.04
CA PHE A 74 -0.70 -5.89 -3.74
C PHE A 74 -1.39 -7.26 -3.89
N LEU A 75 -2.32 -7.41 -4.83
CA LEU A 75 -3.08 -8.65 -5.01
C LEU A 75 -2.19 -9.82 -5.49
N SER A 76 -1.30 -9.54 -6.44
CA SER A 76 -0.36 -10.53 -6.98
C SER A 76 0.67 -10.92 -5.93
N ALA A 77 1.17 -9.95 -5.15
CA ALA A 77 2.09 -10.18 -4.04
C ALA A 77 1.44 -11.07 -2.96
N ILE A 78 0.24 -10.74 -2.49
CA ILE A 78 -0.50 -11.55 -1.51
C ILE A 78 -0.69 -12.99 -2.01
N ARG A 79 -1.07 -13.16 -3.29
CA ARG A 79 -1.24 -14.49 -3.89
C ARG A 79 0.06 -15.28 -3.90
N GLY A 80 1.17 -14.66 -4.29
CA GLY A 80 2.49 -15.29 -4.28
C GLY A 80 2.88 -15.77 -2.88
N HIS A 81 2.73 -14.91 -1.87
CA HIS A 81 3.01 -15.27 -0.48
C HIS A 81 2.13 -16.41 0.03
N VAL A 82 0.81 -16.35 -0.21
CA VAL A 82 -0.11 -17.42 0.19
C VAL A 82 0.24 -18.75 -0.48
N GLN A 83 0.64 -18.75 -1.75
CA GLN A 83 1.04 -19.97 -2.47
C GLN A 83 2.35 -20.56 -1.95
N GLN A 84 3.25 -19.73 -1.43
CA GLN A 84 4.53 -20.15 -0.84
C GLN A 84 4.40 -20.60 0.62
N MET A 85 3.24 -20.43 1.25
CA MET A 85 3.03 -20.87 2.63
C MET A 85 2.97 -22.39 2.72
N GLU A 86 4.00 -22.98 3.34
CA GLU A 86 4.04 -24.41 3.64
C GLU A 86 3.53 -24.74 5.06
N VAL A 87 3.56 -23.75 5.96
CA VAL A 87 3.11 -23.90 7.35
C VAL A 87 1.66 -23.41 7.53
N PRO A 88 0.86 -24.07 8.38
CA PRO A 88 -0.46 -23.56 8.75
C PRO A 88 -0.37 -22.17 9.38
N TRP A 89 -1.31 -21.30 9.04
CA TRP A 89 -1.38 -19.94 9.57
C TRP A 89 -2.83 -19.55 9.88
N ALA A 90 -3.01 -18.79 10.95
CA ALA A 90 -4.27 -18.18 11.34
C ALA A 90 -4.43 -16.79 10.72
N THR A 91 -3.34 -16.02 10.63
CA THR A 91 -3.32 -14.66 10.09
C THR A 91 -1.99 -14.34 9.42
N LEU A 92 -2.06 -13.72 8.24
CA LEU A 92 -0.91 -13.08 7.57
C LEU A 92 -1.07 -11.56 7.62
N GLU A 93 0.01 -10.84 7.84
CA GLU A 93 0.01 -9.37 7.93
C GLU A 93 0.79 -8.75 6.76
N PHE A 94 0.14 -7.83 6.03
CA PHE A 94 0.72 -7.07 4.92
C PHE A 94 0.84 -5.57 5.24
N SER A 95 0.71 -5.22 6.51
CA SER A 95 1.00 -3.91 7.10
C SER A 95 1.27 -4.10 8.60
N ALA A 96 2.08 -3.21 9.17
CA ALA A 96 2.28 -3.09 10.61
C ALA A 96 1.15 -2.29 11.30
N LEU A 97 0.25 -1.67 10.54
CA LEU A 97 -0.77 -0.76 11.04
C LEU A 97 -1.99 -1.50 11.61
N GLY A 98 -1.93 -1.79 12.90
CA GLY A 98 -3.12 -2.13 13.67
C GLY A 98 -3.84 -3.35 13.09
N TYR A 99 -5.08 -3.19 12.61
CA TYR A 99 -5.88 -4.23 11.93
C TYR A 99 -5.89 -4.15 10.39
N ILE A 100 -5.18 -3.21 9.78
CA ILE A 100 -5.10 -3.04 8.32
C ILE A 100 -4.20 -4.13 7.72
N GLY A 101 -4.56 -4.62 6.54
CA GLY A 101 -3.73 -5.56 5.80
C GLY A 101 -3.67 -6.97 6.42
N LYS A 102 -4.63 -7.33 7.27
CA LYS A 102 -4.71 -8.67 7.88
C LYS A 102 -5.51 -9.62 7.00
N LEU A 103 -4.88 -10.72 6.60
CA LEU A 103 -5.49 -11.77 5.80
C LEU A 103 -5.86 -12.98 6.67
N TYR A 104 -7.05 -13.51 6.47
CA TYR A 104 -7.60 -14.67 7.17
C TYR A 104 -8.15 -15.71 6.19
N HIS A 105 -8.10 -16.99 6.57
CA HIS A 105 -8.90 -18.01 5.91
C HIS A 105 -10.39 -17.78 6.16
N SER A 106 -11.20 -18.01 5.12
CA SER A 106 -12.65 -17.81 5.17
C SER A 106 -13.35 -18.68 6.22
N GLU A 107 -12.80 -19.88 6.48
CA GLU A 107 -13.31 -20.81 7.50
C GLU A 107 -13.19 -20.26 8.93
N HIS A 108 -12.25 -19.34 9.19
CA HIS A 108 -12.06 -18.73 10.49
C HIS A 108 -13.00 -17.53 10.73
N LEU A 109 -13.67 -17.00 9.70
CA LEU A 109 -14.48 -15.77 9.82
C LEU A 109 -15.68 -15.89 10.78
N PRO A 110 -16.43 -17.02 10.83
CA PRO A 110 -17.48 -17.18 11.83
C PRO A 110 -16.95 -17.08 13.26
N LEU A 111 -15.76 -17.62 13.51
CA LEU A 111 -15.14 -17.56 14.83
C LEU A 111 -14.62 -16.16 15.14
N LEU A 112 -13.96 -15.52 14.18
CA LEU A 112 -13.46 -14.15 14.29
C LEU A 112 -14.60 -13.14 14.54
N SER A 113 -15.69 -13.24 13.79
CA SER A 113 -16.88 -12.40 13.98
C SER A 113 -17.42 -12.54 15.40
N ARG A 114 -17.67 -13.77 15.86
CA ARG A 114 -18.14 -14.03 17.23
C ARG A 114 -17.18 -13.52 18.28
N PHE A 115 -15.87 -13.67 18.05
CA PHE A 115 -14.86 -13.17 18.97
C PHE A 115 -14.91 -11.64 19.09
N LEU A 116 -14.98 -10.91 17.98
CA LEU A 116 -15.16 -9.45 17.97
C LEU A 116 -16.47 -9.05 18.66
N PHE A 117 -17.55 -9.79 18.42
CA PHE A 117 -18.85 -9.53 19.05
C PHE A 117 -18.86 -9.81 20.54
N LEU A 118 -18.22 -10.87 21.02
CA LEU A 118 -18.23 -11.24 22.45
C LEU A 118 -17.38 -10.29 23.28
N PHE A 119 -16.28 -9.79 22.72
CA PHE A 119 -15.32 -8.93 23.43
C PHE A 119 -15.42 -7.46 23.04
N TYR A 120 -16.54 -7.05 22.43
CA TYR A 120 -16.70 -5.68 21.90
C TYR A 120 -16.50 -4.59 22.95
N GLN A 121 -16.89 -4.85 24.21
CA GLN A 121 -16.72 -3.90 25.33
C GLN A 121 -15.32 -3.98 25.94
N GLU A 122 -14.65 -5.13 25.80
CA GLU A 122 -13.49 -5.44 26.61
C GLU A 122 -12.24 -4.69 26.14
N MET A 123 -11.95 -4.65 24.83
CA MET A 123 -10.76 -3.99 24.28
C MET A 123 -10.95 -3.51 22.83
N PRO A 124 -10.07 -2.64 22.30
CA PRO A 124 -10.10 -2.21 20.90
C PRO A 124 -9.89 -3.37 19.91
N CYS A 125 -10.37 -3.21 18.67
CA CYS A 125 -10.27 -4.24 17.63
C CYS A 125 -8.82 -4.63 17.31
N ASP A 126 -7.87 -3.69 17.30
CA ASP A 126 -6.43 -3.96 17.09
C ASP A 126 -5.93 -5.10 17.98
N PHE A 127 -6.33 -5.06 19.26
CA PHE A 127 -5.90 -6.01 20.26
C PHE A 127 -6.63 -7.34 20.06
N LEU A 128 -7.94 -7.30 19.78
CA LEU A 128 -8.71 -8.50 19.48
C LEU A 128 -8.14 -9.26 18.28
N PHE A 129 -7.87 -8.59 17.16
CA PHE A 129 -7.27 -9.25 15.99
C PHE A 129 -5.91 -9.89 16.33
N SER A 130 -5.10 -9.23 17.15
CA SER A 130 -3.81 -9.77 17.61
C SER A 130 -3.99 -11.00 18.51
N HIS A 131 -4.96 -10.98 19.43
CA HIS A 131 -5.27 -12.12 20.29
C HIS A 131 -5.89 -13.29 19.54
N PHE A 132 -6.68 -13.03 18.50
CA PHE A 132 -7.32 -14.08 17.70
C PHE A 132 -6.30 -15.03 17.09
N ARG A 133 -5.20 -14.49 16.54
CA ARG A 133 -4.07 -15.26 16.02
C ARG A 133 -3.48 -16.20 17.08
N VAL A 134 -3.24 -15.67 18.28
CA VAL A 134 -2.68 -16.44 19.41
C VAL A 134 -3.64 -17.55 19.87
N LEU A 135 -4.95 -17.28 19.91
CA LEU A 135 -5.97 -18.28 20.25
C LEU A 135 -6.02 -19.44 19.23
N LEU A 136 -5.68 -19.17 17.97
CA LEU A 136 -5.52 -20.18 16.93
C LEU A 136 -4.10 -20.76 16.87
N THR A 137 -3.39 -20.74 18.00
CA THR A 137 -2.07 -21.36 18.20
C THR A 137 -0.93 -20.80 17.36
N GLN A 138 -1.11 -19.63 16.74
CA GLN A 138 -0.04 -18.89 16.07
C GLN A 138 0.50 -17.79 17.02
N SER A 139 1.58 -18.08 17.75
CA SER A 139 2.24 -17.09 18.62
C SER A 139 2.86 -15.96 17.79
N GLU A 140 3.62 -16.34 16.76
CA GLU A 140 4.41 -15.44 15.96
C GLU A 140 3.58 -14.61 14.98
N VAL A 141 4.01 -13.37 14.81
CA VAL A 141 3.49 -12.52 13.74
C VAL A 141 4.12 -12.95 12.43
N ILE A 142 3.32 -13.37 11.46
CA ILE A 142 3.80 -13.62 10.09
C ILE A 142 3.48 -12.38 9.27
N ARG A 143 4.42 -11.43 9.29
CA ARG A 143 4.33 -10.16 8.54
C ARG A 143 5.25 -10.21 7.33
N PHE A 144 4.75 -9.74 6.19
CA PHE A 144 5.52 -9.58 4.97
C PHE A 144 6.00 -8.15 4.82
N THR A 145 7.25 -8.01 4.41
CA THR A 145 7.89 -6.75 4.08
C THR A 145 8.32 -6.77 2.61
N PRO A 146 8.11 -5.69 1.85
CA PRO A 146 7.55 -4.41 2.30
C PRO A 146 6.03 -4.48 2.56
N SER A 147 5.53 -3.55 3.37
CA SER A 147 4.10 -3.39 3.63
C SER A 147 3.38 -3.00 2.34
N LEU A 148 2.24 -3.64 2.08
CA LEU A 148 1.46 -3.43 0.86
C LEU A 148 0.35 -2.39 1.04
N PHE A 149 0.11 -1.94 2.27
CA PHE A 149 -0.97 -1.02 2.63
C PHE A 149 -0.44 0.08 3.54
N GLN A 150 -0.89 1.32 3.30
CA GLN A 150 -0.56 2.49 4.11
C GLN A 150 -1.82 3.30 4.37
N HIS A 151 -2.05 3.68 5.63
CA HIS A 151 -3.16 4.55 6.00
C HIS A 151 -2.85 5.99 5.56
N THR A 152 -3.66 6.55 4.66
CA THR A 152 -3.50 7.90 4.10
C THR A 152 -4.44 8.93 4.74
N GLY A 153 -5.37 8.49 5.60
CA GLY A 153 -6.27 9.39 6.32
C GLY A 153 -5.53 10.27 7.34
N SER A 154 -5.47 11.57 7.08
CA SER A 154 -4.92 12.56 8.01
C SER A 154 -5.79 12.80 9.25
N TYR A 155 -7.05 12.34 9.25
CA TYR A 155 -8.04 12.61 10.28
C TYR A 155 -8.75 11.33 10.70
N SER A 156 -8.64 10.99 11.99
CA SER A 156 -9.37 9.85 12.55
C SER A 156 -10.88 10.08 12.46
N SER A 157 -11.61 9.02 12.10
CA SER A 157 -13.08 8.96 12.24
C SER A 157 -13.54 9.23 13.67
N PHE A 158 -12.66 9.08 14.67
CA PHE A 158 -12.89 9.53 16.03
C PHE A 158 -12.44 10.99 16.21
N LEU A 159 -13.43 11.89 16.29
CA LEU A 159 -13.28 13.32 16.59
C LEU A 159 -12.38 14.12 15.63
N GLY A 160 -12.04 13.60 14.45
CA GLY A 160 -11.16 14.31 13.51
C GLY A 160 -9.76 14.53 14.11
N THR A 161 -9.29 13.60 14.94
CA THR A 161 -7.96 13.72 15.55
C THR A 161 -6.89 13.43 14.50
N PHE A 162 -5.87 14.29 14.36
CA PHE A 162 -4.85 14.13 13.31
C PHE A 162 -4.06 12.82 13.50
N ASN A 163 -4.14 11.90 12.55
CA ASN A 163 -3.45 10.60 12.63
C ASN A 163 -2.08 10.72 11.93
N LYS A 164 -0.99 10.37 12.65
CA LYS A 164 0.39 10.40 12.14
C LYS A 164 0.97 9.01 11.89
N LEU A 165 0.19 7.95 12.06
CA LEU A 165 0.69 6.59 11.92
C LEU A 165 1.07 6.31 10.46
N LYS A 166 2.36 6.16 10.23
CA LYS A 166 2.94 5.70 8.96
C LYS A 166 3.55 4.33 9.17
N ASP A 167 3.42 3.49 8.15
CA ASP A 167 4.11 2.22 8.06
C ASP A 167 5.44 2.50 7.35
N ASP A 168 6.53 2.46 8.12
CA ASP A 168 7.86 2.80 7.60
C ASP A 168 8.32 1.82 6.51
N ASP A 169 7.73 0.63 6.45
CA ASP A 169 8.03 -0.42 5.49
C ASP A 169 7.10 -0.38 4.25
N TYR A 170 6.20 0.60 4.11
CA TYR A 170 5.31 0.68 2.94
C TYR A 170 6.07 1.06 1.68
N GLU A 171 5.96 0.20 0.66
CA GLU A 171 6.52 0.45 -0.67
C GLU A 171 5.46 0.36 -1.74
N ASP A 172 5.39 1.38 -2.59
CA ASP A 172 4.64 1.28 -3.83
C ASP A 172 5.46 0.47 -4.83
N LEU A 173 5.32 -0.85 -4.75
CA LEU A 173 6.02 -1.79 -5.63
C LEU A 173 5.49 -1.64 -7.06
N TYR A 174 6.07 -0.73 -7.85
CA TYR A 174 5.94 -0.72 -9.30
C TYR A 174 6.90 -1.74 -9.91
N THR A 175 6.55 -2.31 -11.05
CA THR A 175 7.43 -3.21 -11.80
C THR A 175 7.74 -2.58 -13.14
N ASN A 176 8.99 -2.16 -13.30
CA ASN A 176 9.46 -1.63 -14.56
C ASN A 176 9.93 -2.78 -15.48
N PRO A 177 9.72 -2.68 -16.81
CA PRO A 177 10.33 -3.60 -17.77
C PRO A 177 11.85 -3.59 -17.67
N ALA A 178 12.50 -4.69 -18.06
CA ALA A 178 13.96 -4.77 -18.07
C ALA A 178 14.55 -3.69 -19.00
N ALA A 179 15.40 -2.82 -18.45
CA ALA A 179 16.02 -1.72 -19.17
C ALA A 179 17.42 -1.42 -18.64
N ASP A 180 18.23 -0.77 -19.46
CA ASP A 180 19.46 -0.10 -19.04
C ASP A 180 19.17 1.39 -18.86
N VAL A 181 19.72 1.99 -17.82
CA VAL A 181 19.43 3.38 -17.44
C VAL A 181 20.71 4.18 -17.41
N TYR A 182 20.71 5.28 -18.15
CA TYR A 182 21.84 6.18 -18.28
C TYR A 182 21.42 7.59 -17.92
N SER A 183 22.37 8.39 -17.40
CA SER A 183 22.18 9.83 -17.27
C SER A 183 23.52 10.53 -17.41
N ASP A 184 23.51 11.69 -18.05
CA ASP A 184 24.64 12.62 -18.12
C ASP A 184 24.62 13.64 -16.96
N ILE A 185 23.58 13.60 -16.11
CA ILE A 185 23.48 14.43 -14.91
C ILE A 185 24.48 13.91 -13.87
N PRO A 186 25.35 14.77 -13.29
CA PRO A 186 26.34 14.33 -12.31
C PRO A 186 25.70 13.69 -11.08
N VAL A 187 26.14 12.49 -10.71
CA VAL A 187 25.61 11.73 -9.57
C VAL A 187 26.00 12.40 -8.25
N TYR A 188 25.04 12.53 -7.33
CA TYR A 188 25.27 12.86 -5.92
C TYR A 188 25.32 11.58 -5.09
N LYS A 189 26.40 11.42 -4.31
CA LYS A 189 26.65 10.22 -3.48
C LYS A 189 26.58 8.92 -4.31
N GLU A 190 26.09 7.84 -3.73
CA GLU A 190 25.93 6.51 -4.30
C GLU A 190 24.65 6.31 -5.16
N HIS A 191 23.82 7.35 -5.33
CA HIS A 191 22.50 7.26 -5.96
C HIS A 191 22.54 7.37 -7.49
N VAL A 192 23.05 6.34 -8.15
CA VAL A 192 23.26 6.27 -9.61
C VAL A 192 21.96 6.16 -10.42
N ALA A 193 22.01 6.44 -11.72
CA ALA A 193 20.83 6.47 -12.60
C ALA A 193 20.02 5.16 -12.60
N ALA A 194 20.69 4.00 -12.56
CA ALA A 194 20.04 2.69 -12.48
C ALA A 194 19.14 2.51 -11.25
N MET A 195 19.40 3.23 -10.15
CA MET A 195 18.57 3.16 -8.95
C MET A 195 17.20 3.83 -9.13
N ALA A 196 17.02 4.75 -10.08
CA ALA A 196 15.69 5.31 -10.39
C ALA A 196 14.74 4.32 -11.07
N TRP A 197 15.27 3.22 -11.60
CA TRP A 197 14.48 2.21 -12.32
C TRP A 197 14.23 0.96 -11.47
N SER A 198 15.01 0.80 -10.41
CA SER A 198 14.88 -0.31 -9.46
C SER A 198 13.75 0.02 -8.48
N PRO A 199 12.82 -0.92 -8.22
CA PRO A 199 11.82 -0.75 -7.17
C PRO A 199 12.46 -0.83 -5.78
N GLY A 200 11.89 -0.12 -4.81
CA GLY A 200 12.29 -0.21 -3.40
C GLY A 200 12.42 1.13 -2.68
N THR A 201 12.45 1.09 -1.35
CA THR A 201 12.84 2.21 -0.51
C THR A 201 14.35 2.47 -0.62
N GLY A 202 14.72 3.74 -0.72
CA GLY A 202 16.13 4.15 -0.87
C GLY A 202 16.72 3.95 -2.27
N THR A 203 15.98 3.37 -3.23
CA THR A 203 16.39 3.27 -4.63
C THR A 203 15.86 4.47 -5.42
N PHE A 204 16.70 5.48 -5.58
CA PHE A 204 16.42 6.67 -6.38
C PHE A 204 17.70 7.18 -7.03
N PHE A 205 17.54 7.95 -8.11
CA PHE A 205 18.63 8.73 -8.68
C PHE A 205 18.71 10.09 -7.99
N TRP A 206 19.91 10.48 -7.56
CA TRP A 206 20.15 11.82 -7.01
C TRP A 206 21.16 12.55 -7.89
N GLY A 207 20.66 13.45 -8.73
CA GLY A 207 21.49 14.28 -9.61
C GLY A 207 21.89 15.60 -8.96
N ARG A 208 23.10 16.10 -9.28
CA ARG A 208 23.56 17.45 -8.89
C ARG A 208 23.25 18.45 -9.98
N SER A 209 22.51 19.50 -9.62
CA SER A 209 22.32 20.72 -10.42
C SER A 209 22.06 20.43 -11.91
N PRO A 210 20.99 19.68 -12.25
CA PRO A 210 20.65 19.40 -13.64
C PRO A 210 20.43 20.71 -14.41
N SER A 211 20.94 20.75 -15.64
CA SER A 211 20.85 21.91 -16.53
C SER A 211 20.09 21.58 -17.80
N SER A 212 19.64 22.62 -18.52
CA SER A 212 18.91 22.42 -19.77
C SER A 212 19.73 21.61 -20.76
N GLY A 213 19.17 20.52 -21.26
CA GLY A 213 19.83 19.60 -22.19
C GLY A 213 20.37 18.34 -21.52
N ASN A 214 20.49 18.30 -20.19
CA ASN A 214 20.75 17.04 -19.51
C ASN A 214 19.53 16.12 -19.53
N HIS A 215 19.78 14.83 -19.49
CA HIS A 215 18.78 13.78 -19.61
C HIS A 215 19.05 12.58 -18.69
N LEU A 216 17.98 11.83 -18.44
CA LEU A 216 18.03 10.46 -17.96
C LEU A 216 17.30 9.62 -18.99
N THR A 217 17.99 8.61 -19.52
CA THR A 217 17.53 7.78 -20.62
C THR A 217 17.34 6.35 -20.14
N VAL A 218 16.18 5.79 -20.45
CA VAL A 218 15.85 4.39 -20.19
C VAL A 218 15.74 3.66 -21.51
N THR A 219 16.55 2.62 -21.70
CA THR A 219 16.55 1.78 -22.91
C THR A 219 16.03 0.40 -22.57
N PHE A 220 14.82 0.06 -23.04
CA PHE A 220 14.26 -1.28 -22.83
C PHE A 220 15.09 -2.35 -23.54
N LYS A 221 15.33 -3.48 -22.86
CA LYS A 221 16.09 -4.63 -23.42
C LYS A 221 15.32 -5.40 -24.48
N HIS A 222 13.99 -5.31 -24.45
CA HIS A 222 13.08 -5.92 -25.42
C HIS A 222 12.05 -4.89 -25.87
N PRO A 223 11.44 -5.03 -27.06
CA PRO A 223 10.34 -4.19 -27.48
C PRO A 223 9.19 -4.22 -26.46
N VAL A 224 8.75 -3.05 -25.99
CA VAL A 224 7.67 -2.88 -25.01
C VAL A 224 6.58 -1.99 -25.61
N VAL A 225 5.32 -2.36 -25.40
CA VAL A 225 4.18 -1.47 -25.68
C VAL A 225 3.98 -0.55 -24.49
N VAL A 226 4.41 0.71 -24.62
CA VAL A 226 4.27 1.72 -23.57
C VAL A 226 2.85 2.30 -23.62
N THR A 227 2.07 2.09 -22.56
CA THR A 227 0.68 2.60 -22.43
C THR A 227 0.56 3.80 -21.51
N SER A 228 1.47 3.94 -20.55
CA SER A 228 1.54 5.04 -19.60
C SER A 228 2.99 5.22 -19.14
N ILE A 229 3.37 6.47 -18.87
CA ILE A 229 4.65 6.84 -18.27
C ILE A 229 4.36 7.70 -17.05
N THR A 230 4.88 7.30 -15.89
CA THR A 230 4.80 8.07 -14.65
C THR A 230 6.21 8.44 -14.22
N VAL A 231 6.46 9.73 -14.04
CA VAL A 231 7.75 10.26 -13.59
C VAL A 231 7.54 10.88 -12.23
N VAL A 232 8.16 10.28 -11.20
CA VAL A 232 8.13 10.79 -9.83
C VAL A 232 9.48 11.42 -9.54
N THR A 233 9.48 12.69 -9.14
CA THR A 233 10.71 13.43 -8.83
C THR A 233 10.54 14.23 -7.54
N GLY A 234 11.65 14.70 -7.00
CA GLY A 234 11.66 15.53 -5.79
C GLY A 234 11.71 14.72 -4.49
N SER A 235 12.18 15.38 -3.43
CA SER A 235 12.30 14.80 -2.09
C SER A 235 11.07 15.13 -1.23
N ALA A 236 10.72 14.24 -0.30
CA ALA A 236 9.64 14.48 0.68
C ALA A 236 9.89 15.72 1.56
N GLU A 237 11.16 16.03 1.84
CA GLU A 237 11.57 17.22 2.58
C GLU A 237 11.47 18.51 1.74
N GLY A 238 11.25 18.38 0.43
CA GLY A 238 11.05 19.50 -0.49
C GLY A 238 12.31 20.30 -0.83
N ARG A 239 13.51 19.87 -0.41
CA ARG A 239 14.77 20.57 -0.66
C ARG A 239 15.29 20.36 -2.08
N ASP A 240 15.29 19.10 -2.52
CA ASP A 240 15.69 18.73 -3.86
C ASP A 240 14.45 18.59 -4.75
N ARG A 241 14.36 19.42 -5.81
CA ARG A 241 13.22 19.46 -6.74
C ARG A 241 13.68 19.66 -8.17
N LEU A 242 13.05 18.94 -9.09
CA LEU A 242 13.14 19.20 -10.53
C LEU A 242 11.97 20.10 -10.92
N ALA A 243 12.25 21.29 -11.46
CA ALA A 243 11.21 22.26 -11.79
C ALA A 243 10.33 21.78 -12.96
N SER A 244 10.98 21.35 -14.04
CA SER A 244 10.33 20.71 -15.17
C SER A 244 11.29 19.83 -15.95
N ALA A 245 10.73 18.87 -16.68
CA ALA A 245 11.42 18.08 -17.68
C ALA A 245 10.46 17.73 -18.81
N THR A 246 11.00 17.61 -20.03
CA THR A 246 10.27 17.04 -21.16
C THR A 246 10.42 15.53 -21.12
N VAL A 247 9.32 14.81 -21.38
CA VAL A 247 9.35 13.35 -21.53
C VAL A 247 9.27 13.05 -23.01
N GLU A 248 10.23 12.26 -23.51
CA GLU A 248 10.31 11.87 -24.91
C GLU A 248 10.33 10.35 -25.04
N LEU A 249 9.66 9.83 -26.07
CA LEU A 249 9.67 8.41 -26.41
C LEU A 249 10.56 8.21 -27.64
N GLY A 250 11.61 7.42 -27.48
CA GLY A 250 12.55 7.08 -28.55
C GLY A 250 12.11 5.87 -29.35
N LEU A 251 12.22 5.94 -30.69
CA LEU A 251 12.05 4.81 -31.61
C LEU A 251 13.34 4.51 -32.37
N HIS A 252 13.47 3.27 -32.83
CA HIS A 252 14.60 2.80 -33.63
C HIS A 252 15.96 2.95 -32.90
N PRO A 253 16.24 2.09 -31.91
CA PRO A 253 17.45 2.19 -31.10
C PRO A 253 18.73 2.01 -31.93
N VAL A 254 19.74 2.82 -31.62
CA VAL A 254 21.06 2.83 -32.26
C VAL A 254 22.16 2.95 -31.21
N THR A 255 23.28 2.29 -31.43
CA THR A 255 24.46 2.40 -30.56
C THR A 255 25.17 3.73 -30.78
N GLU A 256 25.47 4.46 -29.71
CA GLU A 256 26.23 5.70 -29.81
C GLU A 256 27.67 5.46 -30.26
N LYS A 257 28.15 6.29 -31.18
CA LYS A 257 29.51 6.22 -31.73
C LYS A 257 30.60 6.52 -30.70
N THR A 258 30.25 7.16 -29.59
CA THR A 258 31.14 7.56 -28.50
C THR A 258 31.27 6.49 -27.40
N GLY A 259 30.56 5.35 -27.50
CA GLY A 259 30.63 4.25 -26.54
C GLY A 259 29.90 4.50 -25.21
N SER A 260 29.12 5.58 -25.12
CA SER A 260 28.40 6.01 -23.92
C SER A 260 27.02 5.35 -23.70
N GLY A 261 26.45 4.68 -24.71
CA GLY A 261 25.18 3.97 -24.55
C GLY A 261 24.42 3.66 -25.84
N THR A 262 23.13 3.38 -25.69
CA THR A 262 22.16 3.20 -26.77
C THR A 262 21.24 4.42 -26.80
N THR A 263 21.10 5.06 -27.96
CA THR A 263 20.16 6.18 -28.20
C THR A 263 19.12 5.77 -29.25
N CYS A 264 18.26 6.68 -29.68
CA CYS A 264 17.21 6.43 -30.70
C CYS A 264 17.40 7.37 -31.90
N GLN A 265 16.95 6.94 -33.08
CA GLN A 265 16.98 7.79 -34.27
C GLN A 265 15.90 8.88 -34.22
N GLU A 266 14.77 8.55 -33.62
CA GLU A 266 13.59 9.41 -33.56
C GLU A 266 13.13 9.54 -32.11
N PHE A 267 12.74 10.75 -31.72
CA PHE A 267 12.18 11.06 -30.42
C PHE A 267 10.86 11.81 -30.59
N TYR A 268 9.85 11.40 -29.83
CA TYR A 268 8.53 12.02 -29.81
C TYR A 268 8.26 12.60 -28.44
N ASN A 269 7.92 13.89 -28.38
CA ASN A 269 7.47 14.51 -27.14
C ASN A 269 6.13 13.90 -26.72
N VAL A 270 6.08 13.31 -25.53
CA VAL A 270 4.88 12.68 -24.97
C VAL A 270 4.33 13.43 -23.76
N GLY A 271 4.99 14.51 -23.34
CA GLY A 271 4.50 15.36 -22.26
C GLY A 271 5.59 16.16 -21.57
N ILE A 272 5.16 16.94 -20.58
CA ILE A 272 6.04 17.72 -19.72
C ILE A 272 5.75 17.31 -18.27
N CYS A 273 6.77 16.84 -17.57
CA CYS A 273 6.77 16.72 -16.12
C CYS A 273 6.96 18.14 -15.56
N ARG A 274 5.97 18.67 -14.84
CA ARG A 274 6.06 19.96 -14.13
C ARG A 274 5.77 19.68 -12.66
N GLU A 275 6.52 20.33 -11.77
CA GLU A 275 6.33 20.33 -10.30
C GLU A 275 5.71 19.05 -9.73
N ALA A 276 6.54 18.18 -9.17
CA ALA A 276 6.08 17.10 -8.29
C ALA A 276 5.50 17.71 -6.99
N GLY A 277 4.26 18.19 -7.08
CA GLY A 277 3.38 18.31 -5.93
C GLY A 277 2.82 16.92 -5.66
N TRP A 278 2.97 16.43 -4.44
CA TRP A 278 2.16 15.34 -3.94
C TRP A 278 0.68 15.74 -4.14
N THR A 279 0.01 15.16 -5.12
CA THR A 279 -1.47 15.09 -5.14
C THR A 279 -1.88 13.76 -4.57
#